data_AF-A0A4S8R4M8-F1
#
_entry.id   AF-A0A4S8R4M8-F1
#
_cell.length_a   1.000
_cell.length_b   1.000
_cell.length_c   1.000
_cell.angle_alpha   90.00
_cell.angle_beta   90.00
_cell.angle_gamma   90.00
#
_symmetry.space_group_name_H-M   'P 1'
#
loop_
_entity.id
_entity.type
_entity.pdbx_description
1 polymer ?
#
loop_
_entity_poly.entity_id
_entity_poly.type
_entity_poly.pdbx_seq_one_letter_code
_entity_poly.pdbx_strand_id
1 'polypeptide(L)'
;MGQEASQPQINPTDPPHTLSARSIEGVADFIKSGKAKNIVVLTGAGISTSAGIPDFRSPETGIYANLAELNLPYAEAVFDIDFFRENPAPFYVLAKELYPGKFYPTVSHAFVALIEKKGLLRMLFTQNIDCLERRAGVSSEKVIEAHGSFATQRCIDCKSEYPDDLMKKAIEDADPATCLVPQCGGLVKPDIVFFGEQLPEAFHTHKMIPATADLVIVMGTSLSVQPFATLPTLAPETVPRLLFNMISVGDFGSRLDDVAVLGDCDSGVRKLADALGWRDELEELWVSVGGNTKQKEAEKAEEARLNMSRDELFEADIKELTGEIDEALKFSSSHTHRVNADLQKNPTVKLASPTLAPEDMPSRPPTDFAADKGSLLKDITNGIPLKQATTVVRSTPIIDENHTATKSTPVDLNSTTDERAKDSSVVLDVTMPQNMPNSSNTTTTP
;
A
#
# COMPACT_ATOMS: atom_id res chain seq x y z
N MET A 1 -16.95 -18.34 -13.30
CA MET A 1 -18.31 -17.77 -13.18
C MET A 1 -18.60 -17.57 -11.70
N GLY A 2 -19.02 -16.35 -11.32
CA GLY A 2 -19.37 -15.95 -9.95
C GLY A 2 -18.26 -15.13 -9.29
N GLN A 3 -18.46 -13.90 -8.81
CA GLN A 3 -19.63 -13.03 -8.73
C GLN A 3 -19.14 -11.61 -9.00
N GLU A 4 -19.40 -11.04 -10.17
CA GLU A 4 -19.53 -9.58 -10.27
C GLU A 4 -20.87 -9.26 -9.61
N ALA A 5 -20.88 -9.14 -8.28
CA ALA A 5 -21.97 -8.43 -7.64
C ALA A 5 -21.90 -7.01 -8.20
N SER A 6 -22.82 -6.66 -9.10
CA SER A 6 -23.01 -5.29 -9.56
C SER A 6 -23.18 -4.44 -8.31
N GLN A 7 -22.12 -3.74 -7.90
CA GLN A 7 -22.20 -2.83 -6.77
C GLN A 7 -23.29 -1.81 -7.12
N PRO A 8 -24.22 -1.49 -6.20
CA PRO A 8 -25.22 -0.47 -6.46
C PRO A 8 -24.49 0.85 -6.72
N GLN A 9 -24.39 1.23 -7.99
CA GLN A 9 -23.89 2.52 -8.38
C GLN A 9 -24.99 3.54 -8.10
N ILE A 10 -24.71 4.45 -7.17
CA ILE A 10 -25.56 5.63 -6.94
C ILE A 10 -25.76 6.38 -8.25
N ASN A 11 -26.93 6.99 -8.42
CA ASN A 11 -27.18 7.79 -9.60
C ASN A 11 -26.23 9.01 -9.54
N PRO A 12 -25.50 9.35 -10.61
CA PRO A 12 -24.66 10.55 -10.65
C PRO A 12 -25.43 11.86 -10.35
N THR A 13 -26.76 11.84 -10.43
CA THR A 13 -27.62 12.98 -10.10
C THR A 13 -28.10 13.04 -8.64
N ASP A 14 -27.92 11.97 -7.86
CA ASP A 14 -28.31 11.97 -6.45
C ASP A 14 -27.42 12.97 -5.68
N PRO A 15 -28.00 13.88 -4.88
CA PRO A 15 -27.20 14.83 -4.12
C PRO A 15 -26.42 14.13 -2.99
N PRO A 16 -25.21 14.59 -2.66
CA PRO A 16 -24.51 14.17 -1.44
C PRO A 16 -25.35 14.49 -0.20
N HIS A 17 -25.17 13.72 0.87
CA HIS A 17 -25.88 13.92 2.13
C HIS A 17 -25.15 14.91 3.05
N THR A 18 -23.83 14.78 3.14
CA THR A 18 -22.99 15.54 4.07
C THR A 18 -22.16 16.61 3.37
N LEU A 19 -21.65 16.31 2.16
CA LEU A 19 -20.86 17.25 1.37
C LEU A 19 -21.74 18.27 0.65
N SER A 20 -21.20 19.46 0.35
CA SER A 20 -21.89 20.44 -0.51
C SER A 20 -21.93 19.99 -1.99
N ALA A 21 -20.93 19.24 -2.42
CA ALA A 21 -20.82 18.61 -3.73
C ALA A 21 -19.92 17.38 -3.67
N ARG A 22 -20.12 16.41 -4.57
CA ARG A 22 -19.20 15.27 -4.76
C ARG A 22 -17.95 15.70 -5.55
N SER A 23 -17.17 16.61 -4.97
CA SER A 23 -15.95 17.15 -5.58
C SER A 23 -14.88 17.43 -4.52
N ILE A 24 -13.65 17.73 -4.97
CA ILE A 24 -12.55 18.14 -4.09
C ILE A 24 -12.93 19.39 -3.30
N GLU A 25 -13.60 20.34 -3.95
CA GLU A 25 -14.07 21.59 -3.34
C GLU A 25 -15.10 21.30 -2.25
N GLY A 26 -16.02 20.36 -2.49
CA GLY A 26 -17.01 19.95 -1.48
C GLY A 26 -16.38 19.33 -0.24
N VAL A 27 -15.34 18.50 -0.40
CA VAL A 27 -14.56 17.97 0.73
C VAL A 27 -13.76 19.08 1.42
N ALA A 28 -13.14 19.98 0.67
CA ALA A 28 -12.42 21.12 1.23
C ALA A 28 -13.34 22.02 2.06
N ASP A 29 -14.54 22.31 1.57
CA ASP A 29 -15.55 23.08 2.30
C ASP A 29 -16.00 22.37 3.58
N PHE A 30 -16.17 21.04 3.54
CA PHE A 30 -16.47 20.25 4.72
C PHE A 30 -15.36 20.35 5.77
N ILE A 31 -14.09 20.26 5.38
CA ILE A 31 -12.95 20.45 6.27
C ILE A 31 -12.93 21.88 6.84
N LYS A 32 -13.04 22.90 5.98
CA LYS A 32 -13.05 24.32 6.37
C LYS A 32 -14.22 24.68 7.29
N SER A 33 -15.34 23.96 7.20
CA SER A 33 -16.50 24.16 8.10
C SER A 33 -16.21 23.78 9.55
N GLY A 34 -15.09 23.10 9.83
CA GLY A 34 -14.71 22.64 11.17
C GLY A 34 -15.45 21.38 11.62
N LYS A 35 -16.22 20.73 10.74
CA LYS A 35 -16.90 19.46 11.02
C LYS A 35 -15.94 18.26 10.98
N ALA A 36 -14.92 18.29 10.12
CA ALA A 36 -13.92 17.24 10.03
C ALA A 36 -12.82 17.42 11.10
N LYS A 37 -13.02 16.89 12.31
CA LYS A 37 -12.04 17.00 13.42
C LYS A 37 -11.25 15.72 13.64
N ASN A 38 -11.81 14.59 13.21
CA ASN A 38 -11.24 13.25 13.35
C ASN A 38 -11.03 12.63 11.97
N ILE A 39 -10.01 13.09 11.25
CA ILE A 39 -9.67 12.55 9.93
C ILE A 39 -8.87 11.26 10.10
N VAL A 40 -9.36 10.17 9.51
CA VAL A 40 -8.62 8.91 9.43
C VAL A 40 -8.04 8.79 8.03
N VAL A 41 -6.74 8.54 7.95
CA VAL A 41 -6.04 8.38 6.67
C VAL A 41 -5.61 6.92 6.51
N LEU A 42 -5.78 6.38 5.32
CA LEU A 42 -5.35 5.03 4.94
C LEU A 42 -4.45 5.11 3.72
N THR A 43 -3.23 4.60 3.83
CA THR A 43 -2.22 4.68 2.78
C THR A 43 -1.74 3.30 2.33
N GLY A 44 -1.29 3.23 1.09
CA GLY A 44 -0.56 2.08 0.53
C GLY A 44 0.55 2.52 -0.41
N ALA A 45 1.12 1.56 -1.14
CA ALA A 45 2.37 1.78 -1.87
C ALA A 45 2.30 2.91 -2.92
N GLY A 46 1.11 3.21 -3.44
CA GLY A 46 0.90 4.26 -4.43
C GLY A 46 1.25 5.67 -3.94
N ILE A 47 1.35 5.93 -2.63
CA ILE A 47 1.82 7.23 -2.14
C ILE A 47 3.35 7.36 -2.14
N SER A 48 4.08 6.24 -2.29
CA SER A 48 5.54 6.17 -2.26
C SER A 48 6.17 6.01 -3.65
N THR A 49 5.37 5.81 -4.70
CA THR A 49 5.87 5.61 -6.07
C THR A 49 6.64 6.83 -6.59
N SER A 50 6.18 8.05 -6.30
CA SER A 50 6.90 9.29 -6.67
C SER A 50 8.19 9.49 -5.88
N ALA A 51 8.39 8.80 -4.74
CA ALA A 51 9.67 8.74 -4.06
C ALA A 51 10.67 7.83 -4.79
N GLY A 52 10.25 7.08 -5.81
CA GLY A 52 11.04 6.08 -6.52
C GLY A 52 11.08 4.73 -5.82
N ILE A 53 10.17 4.49 -4.87
CA ILE A 53 9.94 3.16 -4.31
C ILE A 53 8.93 2.47 -5.23
N PRO A 54 9.30 1.40 -5.95
CA PRO A 54 8.35 0.67 -6.77
C PRO A 54 7.23 0.11 -5.88
N ASP A 55 5.99 0.11 -6.39
CA ASP A 55 4.93 -0.62 -5.71
C ASP A 55 5.17 -2.12 -5.84
N PHE A 56 4.33 -2.94 -5.20
CA PHE A 56 4.51 -4.39 -5.30
C PHE A 56 3.98 -4.95 -6.62
N ARG A 57 2.89 -4.39 -7.16
CA ARG A 57 1.99 -5.09 -8.10
C ARG A 57 1.97 -4.52 -9.51
N SER A 58 2.60 -3.38 -9.77
CA SER A 58 2.59 -2.78 -11.10
C SER A 58 3.23 -3.73 -12.12
N PRO A 59 2.59 -4.00 -13.27
CA PRO A 59 3.02 -5.06 -14.18
C PRO A 59 4.46 -4.95 -14.71
N GLU A 60 4.99 -3.72 -14.83
CA GLU A 60 6.31 -3.47 -15.43
C GLU A 60 7.33 -2.91 -14.42
N THR A 61 6.87 -2.13 -13.45
CA THR A 61 7.73 -1.43 -12.48
C THR A 61 7.64 -1.98 -11.07
N GLY A 62 6.70 -2.90 -10.82
CA GLY A 62 6.47 -3.43 -9.49
C GLY A 62 7.58 -4.40 -9.06
N ILE A 63 7.83 -4.46 -7.75
CA ILE A 63 8.84 -5.36 -7.16
C ILE A 63 8.66 -6.80 -7.67
N TYR A 64 7.42 -7.29 -7.77
CA TYR A 64 7.12 -8.65 -8.24
C TYR A 64 7.52 -8.93 -9.69
N ALA A 65 7.48 -7.94 -10.58
CA ALA A 65 7.92 -8.10 -11.96
C ALA A 65 9.45 -8.31 -12.04
N ASN A 66 10.20 -7.62 -11.19
CA ASN A 66 11.66 -7.68 -11.13
C ASN A 66 12.17 -8.93 -10.38
N LEU A 67 11.33 -9.61 -9.60
CA LEU A 67 11.70 -10.82 -8.85
C LEU A 67 11.57 -12.13 -9.64
N ALA A 68 11.11 -12.08 -10.90
CA ALA A 68 10.98 -13.28 -11.75
C ALA A 68 12.29 -14.09 -11.85
N GLU A 69 13.41 -13.41 -11.67
CA GLU A 69 14.76 -13.93 -11.78
C GLU A 69 15.22 -14.72 -10.54
N LEU A 70 14.50 -14.60 -9.41
CA LEU A 70 14.80 -15.34 -8.19
C LEU A 70 14.29 -16.79 -8.20
N ASN A 71 13.60 -17.21 -9.27
CA ASN A 71 12.99 -18.53 -9.45
C ASN A 71 12.00 -18.88 -8.30
N LEU A 72 11.16 -17.90 -7.95
CA LEU A 72 10.12 -18.05 -6.94
C LEU A 72 8.92 -18.83 -7.52
N PRO A 73 8.20 -19.62 -6.71
CA PRO A 73 7.02 -20.35 -7.17
C PRO A 73 5.88 -19.41 -7.62
N TYR A 74 5.82 -18.23 -7.02
CA TYR A 74 4.96 -17.09 -7.34
C TYR A 74 5.60 -15.83 -6.72
N ALA A 75 5.26 -14.64 -7.18
CA ALA A 75 6.01 -13.44 -6.85
C ALA A 75 5.91 -13.03 -5.36
N GLU A 76 4.75 -13.27 -4.75
CA GLU A 76 4.49 -13.00 -3.33
C GLU A 76 5.25 -13.92 -2.37
N ALA A 77 5.84 -15.02 -2.85
CA ALA A 77 6.49 -16.03 -2.01
C ALA A 77 7.65 -15.48 -1.19
N VAL A 78 8.32 -14.41 -1.66
CA VAL A 78 9.41 -13.75 -0.91
C VAL A 78 8.94 -13.15 0.42
N PHE A 79 7.65 -12.84 0.53
CA PHE A 79 6.99 -12.36 1.74
C PHE A 79 6.06 -13.41 2.35
N ASP A 80 6.20 -14.69 2.03
CA ASP A 80 5.46 -15.78 2.66
C ASP A 80 6.28 -16.39 3.80
N ILE A 81 5.69 -16.54 4.99
CA ILE A 81 6.42 -16.99 6.18
C ILE A 81 6.87 -18.45 6.08
N ASP A 82 6.10 -19.31 5.42
CA ASP A 82 6.44 -20.72 5.25
C ASP A 82 7.58 -20.83 4.23
N PHE A 83 7.51 -20.07 3.13
CA PHE A 83 8.62 -19.99 2.19
C PHE A 83 9.89 -19.44 2.84
N PHE A 84 9.79 -18.40 3.68
CA PHE A 84 10.94 -17.83 4.39
C PHE A 84 11.61 -18.84 5.33
N ARG A 85 10.83 -19.72 5.98
CA ARG A 85 11.36 -20.81 6.80
C ARG A 85 12.16 -21.82 5.98
N GLU A 86 11.70 -22.13 4.77
CA GLU A 86 12.37 -23.07 3.87
C GLU A 86 13.58 -22.46 3.17
N ASN A 87 13.46 -21.21 2.71
CA ASN A 87 14.46 -20.50 1.93
C ASN A 87 14.45 -18.98 2.22
N PRO A 88 15.18 -18.51 3.25
CA PRO A 88 15.19 -17.10 3.62
C PRO A 88 16.04 -16.20 2.71
N ALA A 89 16.96 -16.76 1.93
CA ALA A 89 17.94 -15.99 1.16
C ALA A 89 17.33 -14.98 0.17
N PRO A 90 16.26 -15.31 -0.61
CA PRO A 90 15.62 -14.35 -1.51
C PRO A 90 15.13 -13.08 -0.81
N PHE A 91 14.58 -13.20 0.41
CA PHE A 91 14.17 -12.05 1.18
C PHE A 91 15.35 -11.18 1.59
N TYR A 92 16.45 -11.78 2.05
CA TYR A 92 17.65 -11.02 2.46
C TYR A 92 18.31 -10.27 1.30
N VAL A 93 18.29 -10.85 0.10
CA VAL A 93 18.73 -10.17 -1.13
C VAL A 93 17.83 -8.96 -1.41
N LEU A 94 16.51 -9.14 -1.36
CA LEU A 94 15.55 -8.05 -1.59
C LEU A 94 15.60 -6.97 -0.50
N ALA A 95 15.76 -7.36 0.76
CA ALA A 95 15.79 -6.46 1.91
C ALA A 95 16.90 -5.41 1.81
N LYS A 96 18.01 -5.74 1.13
CA LYS A 96 19.12 -4.82 0.86
C LYS A 96 18.72 -3.64 -0.03
N GLU A 97 17.81 -3.88 -0.97
CA GLU A 97 17.30 -2.84 -1.86
C GLU A 97 16.26 -1.97 -1.15
N LEU A 98 15.41 -2.60 -0.33
CA LEU A 98 14.32 -1.96 0.40
C LEU A 98 14.73 -1.26 1.70
N TYR A 99 15.96 -1.49 2.18
CA TYR A 99 16.39 -0.98 3.48
C TYR A 99 16.26 0.55 3.56
N PRO A 100 15.68 1.10 4.66
CA PRO A 100 15.42 2.54 4.78
C PRO A 100 16.67 3.41 4.63
N GLY A 101 16.49 4.63 4.11
CA GLY A 101 17.51 5.68 4.08
C GLY A 101 17.73 6.33 2.71
N LYS A 102 17.35 5.65 1.61
CA LYS A 102 17.54 6.15 0.23
C LYS A 102 16.41 7.04 -0.28
N PHE A 103 15.23 6.95 0.33
CA PHE A 103 14.00 7.55 -0.19
C PHE A 103 13.47 8.63 0.72
N TYR A 104 12.95 9.70 0.12
CA TYR A 104 12.42 10.86 0.84
C TYR A 104 10.89 10.89 0.77
N PRO A 105 10.21 11.46 1.77
CA PRO A 105 8.76 11.54 1.76
C PRO A 105 8.21 12.31 0.56
N THR A 106 7.08 11.86 0.04
CA THR A 106 6.36 12.49 -1.07
C THR A 106 5.46 13.61 -0.56
N VAL A 107 4.80 14.32 -1.48
CA VAL A 107 3.83 15.37 -1.13
C VAL A 107 2.65 14.77 -0.38
N SER A 108 2.22 13.57 -0.77
CA SER A 108 1.18 12.82 -0.06
C SER A 108 1.56 12.57 1.40
N HIS A 109 2.80 12.17 1.70
CA HIS A 109 3.28 12.00 3.07
C HIS A 109 3.29 13.33 3.84
N ALA A 110 3.82 14.39 3.22
CA ALA A 110 3.86 15.73 3.82
C ALA A 110 2.45 16.25 4.12
N PHE A 111 1.46 15.94 3.27
CA PHE A 111 0.08 16.31 3.51
C PHE A 111 -0.53 15.63 4.73
N VAL A 112 -0.25 14.34 4.95
CA VAL A 112 -0.69 13.65 6.18
C VAL A 112 -0.08 14.29 7.42
N ALA A 113 1.21 14.63 7.38
CA ALA A 113 1.88 15.38 8.45
C ALA A 113 1.27 16.78 8.64
N LEU A 114 0.84 17.45 7.57
CA LEU A 114 0.17 18.74 7.65
C LEU A 114 -1.23 18.64 8.29
N ILE A 115 -2.00 17.60 7.97
CA ILE A 115 -3.28 17.30 8.63
C ILE A 115 -3.08 17.14 10.14
N GLU A 116 -2.01 16.46 10.56
CA GLU A 116 -1.67 16.34 11.96
C GLU A 116 -1.28 17.68 12.60
N LYS A 117 -0.40 18.46 11.95
CA LYS A 117 0.00 19.78 12.44
C LYS A 117 -1.18 20.74 12.61
N LYS A 118 -2.22 20.58 11.79
CA LYS A 118 -3.49 21.34 11.90
C LYS A 118 -4.45 20.76 12.95
N GLY A 119 -4.06 19.69 13.65
CA GLY A 119 -4.84 19.09 14.74
C GLY A 119 -6.03 18.24 14.27
N LEU A 120 -6.06 17.84 12.99
CA LEU A 120 -7.21 17.16 12.39
C LEU A 120 -7.00 15.64 12.26
N LEU A 121 -5.75 15.17 12.29
CA LEU A 121 -5.44 13.75 12.13
C LEU A 121 -5.83 12.97 13.39
N ARG A 122 -6.74 12.01 13.23
CA ARG A 122 -7.12 11.06 14.28
C ARG A 122 -6.19 9.86 14.33
N MET A 123 -5.92 9.26 13.17
CA MET A 123 -5.04 8.10 13.00
C MET A 123 -4.68 7.91 11.52
N LEU A 124 -3.45 7.52 11.26
CA LEU A 124 -2.96 7.05 9.97
C LEU A 124 -2.76 5.53 10.03
N PHE A 125 -3.41 4.81 9.13
CA PHE A 125 -3.14 3.39 8.88
C PHE A 125 -2.34 3.27 7.58
N THR A 126 -1.16 2.66 7.63
CA THR A 126 -0.35 2.45 6.43
C THR A 126 -0.12 0.96 6.19
N GLN A 127 -0.18 0.55 4.92
CA GLN A 127 0.28 -0.76 4.45
C GLN A 127 1.77 -0.77 4.11
N ASN A 128 2.40 0.41 4.08
CA ASN A 128 3.79 0.56 3.68
C ASN A 128 4.72 0.18 4.83
N ILE A 129 5.92 -0.22 4.46
CA ILE A 129 7.00 -0.64 5.36
C ILE A 129 8.22 0.28 5.26
N ASP A 130 8.12 1.34 4.45
CA ASP A 130 9.22 2.25 4.06
C ASP A 130 9.53 3.32 5.11
N CYS A 131 8.69 3.46 6.14
CA CYS A 131 8.79 4.42 7.24
C CYS A 131 8.73 5.90 6.80
N LEU A 132 8.28 6.20 5.58
CA LEU A 132 8.27 7.58 5.07
C LEU A 132 7.24 8.47 5.78
N GLU A 133 6.20 7.91 6.38
CA GLU A 133 5.20 8.63 7.17
C GLU A 133 5.84 9.25 8.42
N ARG A 134 6.63 8.48 9.16
CA ARG A 134 7.38 8.97 10.33
C ARG A 134 8.43 9.99 9.90
N ARG A 135 9.12 9.74 8.79
CA ARG A 135 10.11 10.67 8.23
C ARG A 135 9.49 11.99 7.78
N ALA A 136 8.23 12.00 7.33
CA ALA A 136 7.47 13.21 7.04
C ALA A 136 7.07 14.00 8.30
N GLY A 137 7.28 13.43 9.49
CA GLY A 137 6.99 14.05 10.77
C GLY A 137 5.62 13.71 11.35
N VAL A 138 4.96 12.64 10.88
CA VAL A 138 3.75 12.11 11.53
C VAL A 138 4.16 11.46 12.86
N SER A 139 3.47 11.82 13.94
CA SER A 139 3.82 11.37 15.29
C SER A 139 3.59 9.86 15.44
N SER A 140 4.49 9.22 16.18
CA SER A 140 4.57 7.76 16.25
C SER A 140 3.32 7.09 16.81
N GLU A 141 2.62 7.77 17.70
CA GLU A 141 1.36 7.36 18.33
C GLU A 141 0.13 7.48 17.40
N LYS A 142 0.28 8.19 16.27
CA LYS A 142 -0.77 8.32 15.25
C LYS A 142 -0.54 7.47 14.02
N VAL A 143 0.53 6.68 13.98
CA VAL A 143 0.84 5.79 12.85
C VAL A 143 0.62 4.33 13.27
N ILE A 144 -0.26 3.65 12.54
CA ILE A 144 -0.45 2.21 12.59
C ILE A 144 0.14 1.60 11.33
N GLU A 145 1.35 1.06 11.46
CA GLU A 145 2.03 0.26 10.44
C GLU A 145 1.38 -1.13 10.38
N ALA A 146 0.33 -1.27 9.58
CA ALA A 146 -0.50 -2.48 9.54
C ALA A 146 0.29 -3.71 9.07
N HIS A 147 1.31 -3.51 8.22
CA HIS A 147 2.21 -4.55 7.76
C HIS A 147 3.59 -4.47 8.42
N GLY A 148 3.69 -3.78 9.56
CA GLY A 148 4.95 -3.62 10.27
C GLY A 148 5.94 -2.70 9.55
N SER A 149 7.22 -2.79 9.89
CA SER A 149 8.25 -1.92 9.33
C SER A 149 9.66 -2.50 9.48
N PHE A 150 10.64 -1.88 8.82
CA PHE A 150 12.08 -2.18 9.00
C PHE A 150 12.68 -1.57 10.27
N ALA A 151 11.88 -0.96 11.15
CA ALA A 151 12.38 -0.22 12.31
C ALA A 151 12.94 -1.12 13.43
N THR A 152 12.45 -2.36 13.54
CA THR A 152 12.90 -3.36 14.52
C THR A 152 12.91 -4.74 13.87
N GLN A 153 13.53 -5.72 14.54
CA GLN A 153 13.61 -7.10 14.06
C GLN A 153 13.53 -8.11 15.20
N ARG A 154 12.90 -9.26 14.93
CA ARG A 154 12.67 -10.32 15.92
C ARG A 154 12.84 -11.70 15.30
N CYS A 155 13.17 -12.67 16.15
CA CYS A 155 13.13 -14.08 15.77
C CYS A 155 11.70 -14.49 15.44
N ILE A 156 11.50 -15.23 14.34
CA ILE A 156 10.17 -15.68 13.92
C ILE A 156 9.54 -16.70 14.87
N ASP A 157 10.37 -17.43 15.66
CA ASP A 157 9.93 -18.48 16.58
C ASP A 157 9.72 -17.97 18.00
N CYS A 158 10.78 -17.48 18.66
CA CYS A 158 10.71 -17.06 20.06
C CYS A 158 10.36 -15.59 20.26
N LYS A 159 10.20 -14.82 19.18
CA LYS A 159 9.87 -13.38 19.17
C LYS A 159 10.86 -12.48 19.92
N SER A 160 12.03 -12.99 20.30
CA SER A 160 13.09 -12.20 20.92
C SER A 160 13.65 -11.18 19.94
N GLU A 161 13.87 -9.97 20.44
CA GLU A 161 14.48 -8.87 19.69
C GLU A 161 15.90 -9.23 19.24
N TYR A 162 16.25 -8.70 18.08
CA TYR A 162 17.58 -8.88 17.49
C TYR A 162 18.23 -7.51 17.29
N PRO A 163 19.55 -7.36 17.55
CA PRO A 163 20.22 -6.06 17.42
C PRO A 163 20.24 -5.49 15.99
N ASP A 164 20.04 -4.18 15.86
CA ASP A 164 20.00 -3.45 14.57
C ASP A 164 21.30 -3.60 13.77
N ASP A 165 22.45 -3.48 14.43
CA ASP A 165 23.78 -3.55 13.80
C ASP A 165 24.05 -4.93 13.19
N LEU A 166 23.61 -5.99 13.88
CA LEU A 166 23.72 -7.35 13.38
C LEU A 166 22.75 -7.62 12.23
N MET A 167 21.52 -7.07 12.28
CA MET A 167 20.55 -7.24 11.21
C MET A 167 20.98 -6.51 9.94
N LYS A 168 21.47 -5.28 10.10
CA LYS A 168 22.00 -4.49 9.00
C LYS A 168 23.14 -5.24 8.31
N LYS A 169 24.07 -5.80 9.09
CA LYS A 169 25.16 -6.62 8.53
C LYS A 169 24.64 -7.85 7.78
N ALA A 170 23.69 -8.58 8.37
CA ALA A 170 23.08 -9.76 7.74
C ALA A 170 22.42 -9.41 6.38
N ILE A 171 21.72 -8.27 6.31
CA ILE A 171 21.10 -7.77 5.07
C ILE A 171 22.16 -7.31 4.07
N GLU A 172 23.21 -6.61 4.51
CA GLU A 172 24.31 -6.16 3.63
C GLU A 172 25.06 -7.32 2.99
N ASP A 173 25.33 -8.37 3.77
CA ASP A 173 26.01 -9.61 3.37
C ASP A 173 25.07 -10.59 2.66
N ALA A 174 23.76 -10.33 2.64
CA ALA A 174 22.71 -11.23 2.17
C ALA A 174 22.76 -12.63 2.84
N ASP A 175 23.16 -12.67 4.12
CA ASP A 175 23.31 -13.87 4.93
C ASP A 175 22.20 -13.93 6.00
N PRO A 176 21.29 -14.91 5.96
CA PRO A 176 20.16 -14.99 6.88
C PRO A 176 20.56 -15.05 8.36
N ALA A 177 20.05 -14.10 9.16
CA ALA A 177 20.33 -14.05 10.58
C ALA A 177 19.60 -15.15 11.38
N THR A 178 20.28 -15.66 12.40
CA THR A 178 19.74 -16.66 13.34
C THR A 178 19.64 -16.10 14.75
N CYS A 179 18.68 -16.61 15.52
CA CYS A 179 18.36 -16.12 16.84
C CYS A 179 19.53 -16.29 17.83
N LEU A 180 19.82 -15.24 18.60
CA LEU A 180 20.86 -15.24 19.62
C LEU A 180 20.45 -15.96 20.92
N VAL A 181 19.17 -16.28 21.09
CA VAL A 181 18.69 -17.02 22.27
C VAL A 181 19.24 -18.44 22.22
N PRO A 182 19.96 -18.90 23.26
CA PRO A 182 20.50 -20.26 23.30
C PRO A 182 19.42 -21.29 23.02
N GLN A 183 19.73 -22.26 22.16
CA GLN A 183 18.84 -23.38 21.78
C GLN A 183 17.60 -23.02 20.95
N CYS A 184 17.36 -21.74 20.63
CA CYS A 184 16.25 -21.39 19.72
C CYS A 184 16.59 -21.74 18.27
N GLY A 185 17.70 -21.21 17.74
CA GLY A 185 18.13 -21.45 16.36
C GLY A 185 17.19 -20.93 15.27
N GLY A 186 16.11 -20.23 15.63
CA GLY A 186 15.12 -19.71 14.69
C GLY A 186 15.68 -18.59 13.82
N LEU A 187 15.10 -18.43 12.63
CA LEU A 187 15.45 -17.33 11.73
C LEU A 187 14.98 -15.99 12.30
N VAL A 188 15.69 -14.93 11.94
CA VAL A 188 15.33 -13.55 12.30
C VAL A 188 14.93 -12.81 11.05
N LYS A 189 13.98 -11.87 11.16
CA LYS A 189 13.66 -10.91 10.10
C LYS A 189 13.28 -9.56 10.71
N PRO A 190 13.34 -8.46 9.94
CA PRO A 190 12.65 -7.23 10.30
C PRO A 190 11.17 -7.49 10.61
N ASP A 191 10.58 -6.66 11.46
CA ASP A 191 9.20 -6.76 11.92
C ASP A 191 8.20 -6.28 10.85
N ILE A 192 8.37 -6.80 9.65
CA ILE A 192 7.44 -6.72 8.53
C ILE A 192 6.54 -7.95 8.59
N VAL A 193 5.25 -7.76 8.39
CA VAL A 193 4.27 -8.85 8.37
C VAL A 193 4.35 -9.60 7.06
N PHE A 194 4.65 -10.89 7.13
CA PHE A 194 4.62 -11.78 5.98
C PHE A 194 3.22 -12.39 5.80
N PHE A 195 2.89 -12.85 4.59
CA PHE A 195 1.73 -13.71 4.37
C PHE A 195 1.82 -14.93 5.28
N GLY A 196 0.70 -15.27 5.92
CA GLY A 196 0.63 -16.31 6.95
C GLY A 196 0.87 -15.81 8.38
N GLU A 197 1.37 -14.58 8.57
CA GLU A 197 1.53 -13.98 9.90
C GLU A 197 0.31 -13.16 10.33
N GLN A 198 0.17 -12.99 11.65
CA GLN A 198 -0.80 -12.07 12.22
C GLN A 198 -0.32 -10.63 12.07
N LEU A 199 -1.26 -9.70 11.86
CA LEU A 199 -0.97 -8.27 11.90
C LEU A 199 -0.57 -7.84 13.33
N PRO A 200 0.11 -6.69 13.49
CA PRO A 200 0.55 -6.23 14.80
C PRO A 200 -0.63 -5.98 15.73
N GLU A 201 -0.43 -6.16 17.04
CA GLU A 201 -1.45 -5.91 18.06
C GLU A 201 -2.01 -4.47 17.97
N ALA A 202 -1.15 -3.50 17.65
CA ALA A 202 -1.55 -2.12 17.43
C ALA A 202 -2.64 -2.00 16.34
N PHE A 203 -2.60 -2.80 15.28
CA PHE A 203 -3.65 -2.82 14.27
C PHE A 203 -4.98 -3.32 14.88
N HIS A 204 -4.95 -4.43 15.59
CA HIS A 204 -6.15 -5.03 16.18
C HIS A 204 -6.81 -4.14 17.22
N THR A 205 -6.02 -3.44 18.03
CA THR A 205 -6.49 -2.49 19.04
C THR A 205 -7.16 -1.26 18.40
N HIS A 206 -6.64 -0.81 17.25
CA HIS A 206 -7.07 0.46 16.65
C HIS A 206 -8.00 0.30 15.43
N LYS A 207 -8.23 -0.91 14.90
CA LYS A 207 -9.02 -1.15 13.68
C LYS A 207 -10.44 -0.57 13.70
N MET A 208 -11.02 -0.28 14.88
CA MET A 208 -12.35 0.33 15.02
C MET A 208 -12.35 1.87 15.01
N ILE A 209 -11.18 2.52 14.99
CA ILE A 209 -11.10 4.00 14.92
C ILE A 209 -11.86 4.59 13.71
N PRO A 210 -11.86 3.98 12.50
CA PRO A 210 -12.65 4.52 11.39
C PRO A 210 -14.14 4.68 11.70
N ALA A 211 -14.69 3.90 12.63
CA ALA A 211 -16.10 4.02 13.05
C ALA A 211 -16.41 5.34 13.79
N THR A 212 -15.39 6.05 14.26
CA THR A 212 -15.52 7.36 14.92
C THR A 212 -14.96 8.51 14.07
N ALA A 213 -14.66 8.26 12.79
CA ALA A 213 -14.10 9.27 11.90
C ALA A 213 -15.16 10.28 11.45
N ASP A 214 -14.75 11.52 11.22
CA ASP A 214 -15.58 12.53 10.56
C ASP A 214 -15.36 12.56 9.05
N LEU A 215 -14.20 12.06 8.61
CA LEU A 215 -13.78 11.96 7.21
C LEU A 215 -12.75 10.82 7.10
N VAL A 216 -12.89 9.99 6.08
CA VAL A 216 -11.89 8.97 5.74
C VAL A 216 -11.20 9.35 4.44
N ILE A 217 -9.86 9.42 4.45
CA ILE A 217 -9.06 9.67 3.25
C ILE A 217 -8.27 8.38 2.93
N VAL A 218 -8.45 7.84 1.74
CA VAL A 218 -7.76 6.65 1.24
C VAL A 218 -6.84 7.06 0.10
N MET A 219 -5.58 6.65 0.16
CA MET A 219 -4.54 7.12 -0.75
C MET A 219 -3.66 5.98 -1.24
N GLY A 220 -3.49 5.86 -2.55
CA GLY A 220 -2.46 5.01 -3.17
C GLY A 220 -2.55 3.53 -2.78
N THR A 221 -3.76 2.96 -2.65
CA THR A 221 -3.93 1.56 -2.27
C THR A 221 -4.96 0.86 -3.15
N SER A 222 -4.73 -0.43 -3.42
CA SER A 222 -5.68 -1.27 -4.17
C SER A 222 -6.85 -1.78 -3.33
N LEU A 223 -6.79 -1.63 -2.00
CA LEU A 223 -7.75 -2.21 -1.05
C LEU A 223 -8.06 -3.69 -1.32
N SER A 224 -7.03 -4.48 -1.66
CA SER A 224 -7.18 -5.91 -1.98
C SER A 224 -6.72 -6.85 -0.87
N VAL A 225 -5.97 -6.34 0.12
CA VAL A 225 -5.41 -7.15 1.21
C VAL A 225 -6.27 -7.00 2.46
N GLN A 226 -6.79 -8.12 2.94
CA GLN A 226 -7.52 -8.17 4.20
C GLN A 226 -6.56 -8.34 5.38
N PRO A 227 -6.89 -7.82 6.58
CA PRO A 227 -8.13 -7.10 6.94
C PRO A 227 -8.11 -5.60 6.61
N PHE A 228 -7.01 -5.05 6.10
CA PHE A 228 -6.87 -3.61 5.86
C PHE A 228 -7.95 -3.04 4.93
N ALA A 229 -8.30 -3.78 3.88
CA ALA A 229 -9.33 -3.39 2.91
C ALA A 229 -10.73 -3.14 3.52
N THR A 230 -11.03 -3.68 4.71
CA THR A 230 -12.29 -3.41 5.40
C THR A 230 -12.33 -2.09 6.16
N LEU A 231 -11.18 -1.48 6.48
CA LEU A 231 -11.14 -0.30 7.34
C LEU A 231 -12.01 0.87 6.83
N PRO A 232 -12.03 1.22 5.51
CA PRO A 232 -12.90 2.29 5.03
C PRO A 232 -14.40 2.03 5.18
N THR A 233 -14.82 0.76 5.23
CA THR A 233 -16.25 0.41 5.32
C THR A 233 -16.77 0.46 6.76
N LEU A 234 -15.86 0.43 7.74
CA LEU A 234 -16.19 0.58 9.17
C LEU A 234 -16.66 2.01 9.53
N ALA A 235 -16.36 2.99 8.69
CA ALA A 235 -16.89 4.34 8.85
C ALA A 235 -18.40 4.37 8.56
N PRO A 236 -19.22 5.09 9.36
CA PRO A 236 -20.65 5.23 9.12
C PRO A 236 -20.98 5.69 7.69
N GLU A 237 -22.13 5.27 7.16
CA GLU A 237 -22.56 5.59 5.79
C GLU A 237 -22.66 7.11 5.51
N THR A 238 -22.89 7.93 6.54
CA THR A 238 -22.96 9.39 6.44
C THR A 238 -21.60 10.09 6.43
N VAL A 239 -20.53 9.36 6.75
CA VAL A 239 -19.17 9.91 6.80
C VAL A 239 -18.60 9.95 5.39
N PRO A 240 -18.20 11.13 4.88
CA PRO A 240 -17.58 11.23 3.58
C PRO A 240 -16.30 10.40 3.48
N ARG A 241 -16.05 9.85 2.29
CA ARG A 241 -14.81 9.15 1.99
C ARG A 241 -14.17 9.76 0.74
N LEU A 242 -12.89 10.08 0.83
CA LEU A 242 -12.11 10.64 -0.26
C LEU A 242 -11.04 9.63 -0.71
N LEU A 243 -11.02 9.30 -2.00
CA LEU A 243 -10.00 8.45 -2.61
C LEU A 243 -9.05 9.28 -3.48
N PHE A 244 -7.74 9.15 -3.25
CA PHE A 244 -6.68 9.53 -4.19
C PHE A 244 -6.02 8.26 -4.71
N ASN A 245 -6.22 7.92 -5.97
CA ASN A 245 -5.64 6.70 -6.53
C ASN A 245 -5.65 6.69 -8.06
N MET A 246 -4.81 5.86 -8.70
CA MET A 246 -4.80 5.75 -10.16
C MET A 246 -6.11 5.19 -10.73
N ILE A 247 -6.77 4.30 -9.98
CA ILE A 247 -8.02 3.64 -10.38
C ILE A 247 -9.02 3.63 -9.20
N SER A 248 -10.31 3.46 -9.50
CA SER A 248 -11.30 3.19 -8.46
C SER A 248 -11.07 1.81 -7.84
N VAL A 249 -11.25 1.69 -6.54
CA VAL A 249 -10.93 0.49 -5.74
C VAL A 249 -11.95 0.26 -4.63
N GLY A 250 -12.02 -0.97 -4.12
CA GLY A 250 -12.96 -1.33 -3.05
C GLY A 250 -14.42 -1.13 -3.46
N ASP A 251 -15.19 -0.44 -2.62
CA ASP A 251 -16.58 -0.06 -2.86
C ASP A 251 -16.74 1.46 -3.11
N PHE A 252 -15.66 2.15 -3.49
CA PHE A 252 -15.72 3.59 -3.74
C PHE A 252 -16.67 3.93 -4.88
N GLY A 253 -17.54 4.91 -4.63
CA GLY A 253 -18.60 5.31 -5.55
C GLY A 253 -19.93 4.59 -5.30
N SER A 254 -20.02 3.77 -4.24
CA SER A 254 -21.29 3.20 -3.78
C SER A 254 -22.01 4.09 -2.76
N ARG A 255 -21.32 5.04 -2.11
CA ARG A 255 -21.92 5.97 -1.13
C ARG A 255 -22.09 7.38 -1.68
N LEU A 256 -23.15 8.07 -1.26
CA LEU A 256 -23.52 9.41 -1.75
C LEU A 256 -22.45 10.49 -1.47
N ASP A 257 -21.64 10.30 -0.43
CA ASP A 257 -20.56 11.21 -0.03
C ASP A 257 -19.15 10.67 -0.39
N ASP A 258 -19.07 9.65 -1.26
CA ASP A 258 -17.79 9.22 -1.82
C ASP A 258 -17.31 10.21 -2.90
N VAL A 259 -16.04 10.59 -2.81
CA VAL A 259 -15.33 11.37 -3.81
C VAL A 259 -14.09 10.60 -4.24
N ALA A 260 -13.93 10.36 -5.54
CA ALA A 260 -12.75 9.71 -6.09
C ALA A 260 -12.00 10.68 -7.01
N VAL A 261 -10.73 10.94 -6.67
CA VAL A 261 -9.79 11.75 -7.45
C VAL A 261 -8.83 10.78 -8.11
N LEU A 262 -9.10 10.49 -9.39
CA LEU A 262 -8.32 9.52 -10.14
C LEU A 262 -7.08 10.14 -10.77
N GLY A 263 -5.94 9.45 -10.65
CA GLY A 263 -4.64 9.87 -11.14
C GLY A 263 -3.56 9.79 -10.07
N ASP A 264 -2.45 10.48 -10.32
CA ASP A 264 -1.32 10.57 -9.39
C ASP A 264 -1.75 11.17 -8.04
N CYS A 265 -1.31 10.55 -6.94
CA CYS A 265 -1.70 10.94 -5.59
C CYS A 265 -1.24 12.34 -5.24
N ASP A 266 0.02 12.68 -5.54
CA ASP A 266 0.61 13.97 -5.19
C ASP A 266 -0.10 15.13 -5.92
N SER A 267 -0.47 14.90 -7.19
CA SER A 267 -1.26 15.84 -7.98
C SER A 267 -2.67 16.05 -7.43
N GLY A 268 -3.33 14.98 -6.98
CA GLY A 268 -4.64 15.07 -6.32
C GLY A 268 -4.58 15.80 -4.98
N VAL A 269 -3.58 15.48 -4.16
CA VAL A 269 -3.31 16.12 -2.88
C VAL A 269 -3.07 17.61 -3.04
N ARG A 270 -2.29 18.01 -4.05
CA ARG A 270 -2.06 19.42 -4.39
C ARG A 270 -3.35 20.17 -4.71
N LYS A 271 -4.24 19.58 -5.50
CA LYS A 271 -5.56 20.17 -5.80
C LYS A 271 -6.40 20.37 -4.53
N LEU A 272 -6.40 19.39 -3.62
CA LEU A 272 -7.09 19.53 -2.34
C LEU A 272 -6.43 20.62 -1.47
N ALA A 273 -5.10 20.67 -1.41
CA ALA A 273 -4.38 21.71 -0.70
C ALA A 273 -4.68 23.11 -1.28
N ASP A 274 -4.78 23.25 -2.59
CA ASP A 274 -5.18 24.50 -3.25
C ASP A 274 -6.61 24.91 -2.80
N ALA A 275 -7.57 23.98 -2.80
CA ALA A 275 -8.96 24.23 -2.37
C ALA A 275 -9.10 24.54 -0.87
N LEU A 276 -8.16 24.06 -0.04
CA LEU A 276 -8.05 24.35 1.38
C LEU A 276 -7.28 25.64 1.69
N GLY A 277 -6.55 26.20 0.70
CA GLY A 277 -5.63 27.31 0.91
C GLY A 277 -4.35 26.90 1.66
N TRP A 278 -3.96 25.62 1.60
CA TRP A 278 -2.81 25.05 2.31
C TRP A 278 -1.61 24.79 1.40
N ARG A 279 -1.65 25.25 0.14
CA ARG A 279 -0.65 24.88 -0.85
C ARG A 279 0.77 25.26 -0.46
N ASP A 280 0.97 26.52 -0.06
CA ASP A 280 2.29 27.02 0.29
C ASP A 280 2.84 26.31 1.54
N GLU A 281 2.01 26.12 2.57
CA GLU A 281 2.36 25.36 3.78
C GLU A 281 2.75 23.91 3.46
N LEU A 282 2.05 23.27 2.52
CA LEU A 282 2.32 21.91 2.08
C LEU A 282 3.66 21.81 1.35
N GLU A 283 3.93 22.70 0.40
CA GLU A 283 5.18 22.69 -0.36
C GLU A 283 6.37 23.03 0.55
N GLU A 284 6.21 23.99 1.47
CA GLU A 284 7.25 24.31 2.47
C GLU A 284 7.55 23.10 3.37
N LEU A 285 6.51 22.42 3.86
CA LEU A 285 6.67 21.21 4.66
C LEU A 285 7.35 20.09 3.87
N TRP A 286 6.89 19.84 2.64
CA TRP A 286 7.47 18.82 1.77
C TRP A 286 8.96 19.08 1.48
N VAL A 287 9.33 20.34 1.20
CA VAL A 287 10.73 20.74 1.05
C VAL A 287 11.52 20.52 2.34
N SER A 288 10.96 20.87 3.51
CA SER A 288 11.65 20.74 4.80
C SER A 288 11.98 19.30 5.19
N VAL A 289 11.17 18.32 4.76
CA VAL A 289 11.39 16.89 5.02
C VAL A 289 12.25 16.21 3.95
N GLY A 290 12.82 17.00 3.04
CA GLY A 290 13.72 16.54 1.99
C GLY A 290 13.00 16.07 0.72
N GLY A 291 11.76 16.47 0.51
CA GLY A 291 10.99 16.16 -0.70
C GLY A 291 11.65 16.59 -2.01
N ASN A 292 12.39 17.70 -1.99
CA ASN A 292 13.15 18.17 -3.14
C ASN A 292 14.60 17.68 -3.19
N THR A 293 14.99 16.72 -2.33
CA THR A 293 16.38 16.27 -2.26
C THR A 293 16.82 15.63 -3.58
N LYS A 294 15.97 14.79 -4.20
CA LYS A 294 16.25 14.22 -5.52
C LYS A 294 16.42 15.28 -6.61
N GLN A 295 15.58 16.31 -6.61
CA GLN A 295 15.71 17.44 -7.54
C GLN A 295 17.01 18.21 -7.30
N LYS A 296 17.34 18.52 -6.05
CA LYS A 296 18.61 19.18 -5.70
C LYS A 296 19.84 18.34 -6.01
N GLU A 297 19.77 17.02 -5.83
CA GLU A 297 20.83 16.09 -6.19
C GLU A 297 21.01 16.02 -7.70
N ALA A 298 19.92 15.97 -8.46
CA ALA A 298 19.94 16.02 -9.92
C ALA A 298 20.48 17.37 -10.44
N GLU A 299 20.00 18.50 -9.91
CA GLU A 299 20.48 19.85 -10.25
C GLU A 299 21.97 20.00 -9.94
N LYS A 300 22.42 19.52 -8.77
CA LYS A 300 23.86 19.52 -8.42
C LYS A 300 24.68 18.60 -9.30
N ALA A 301 24.15 17.42 -9.66
CA ALA A 301 24.84 16.49 -10.54
C ALA A 301 24.97 17.06 -11.95
N GLU A 302 23.94 17.76 -12.43
CA GLU A 302 23.95 18.45 -13.73
C GLU A 302 24.90 19.65 -13.71
N GLU A 303 24.87 20.48 -12.66
CA GLU A 303 25.82 21.59 -12.48
C GLU A 303 27.27 21.08 -12.37
N ALA A 304 27.49 19.97 -11.65
CA ALA A 304 28.79 19.32 -11.59
C ALA A 304 29.23 18.83 -12.97
N ARG A 305 28.35 18.13 -13.73
CA ARG A 305 28.62 17.68 -15.10
C ARG A 305 28.94 18.84 -16.05
N LEU A 306 28.25 19.98 -15.93
CA LEU A 306 28.51 21.18 -16.73
C LEU A 306 29.86 21.84 -16.42
N ASN A 307 30.34 21.69 -15.19
CA ASN A 307 31.63 22.22 -14.74
C ASN A 307 32.81 21.26 -14.97
N MET A 308 32.54 20.03 -15.44
CA MET A 308 33.57 19.03 -15.74
C MET A 308 34.23 19.29 -17.10
N SER A 309 35.52 18.99 -17.19
CA SER A 309 36.22 18.97 -18.46
C SER A 309 35.76 17.81 -19.34
N ARG A 310 36.04 17.89 -20.66
CA ARG A 310 35.62 16.88 -21.62
C ARG A 310 36.16 15.48 -21.32
N ASP A 311 37.37 15.41 -20.75
CA ASP A 311 38.01 14.15 -20.39
C ASP A 311 37.40 13.56 -19.10
N GLU A 312 37.06 14.41 -18.12
CA GLU A 312 36.35 13.99 -16.90
C GLU A 312 34.92 13.51 -17.19
N LEU A 313 34.21 14.18 -18.11
CA LEU A 313 32.90 13.74 -18.59
C LEU A 313 32.98 12.37 -19.25
N PHE A 314 33.96 12.17 -20.12
CA PHE A 314 34.16 10.89 -20.80
C PHE A 314 34.49 9.75 -19.82
N GLU A 315 35.30 10.03 -18.80
CA GLU A 315 35.64 9.05 -17.77
C GLU A 315 34.45 8.75 -16.85
N ALA A 316 33.62 9.75 -16.52
CA ALA A 316 32.37 9.57 -15.79
C ALA A 316 31.36 8.73 -16.58
N ASP A 317 31.18 8.99 -17.87
CA ASP A 317 30.30 8.22 -18.75
C ASP A 317 30.78 6.77 -18.88
N ILE A 318 32.11 6.57 -19.05
CA ILE A 318 32.70 5.22 -19.05
C ILE A 318 32.41 4.51 -17.73
N LYS A 319 32.55 5.20 -16.59
CA LYS A 319 32.31 4.64 -15.26
C LYS A 319 30.84 4.30 -15.02
N GLU A 320 29.92 5.13 -15.52
CA GLU A 320 28.48 4.89 -15.48
C GLU A 320 28.13 3.64 -16.31
N LEU A 321 28.55 3.60 -17.58
CA LEU A 321 28.36 2.45 -18.48
C LEU A 321 28.99 1.16 -17.95
N THR A 322 30.20 1.23 -17.38
CA THR A 322 30.83 0.04 -16.77
C THR A 322 30.13 -0.40 -15.50
N GLY A 323 29.59 0.53 -14.70
CA GLY A 323 28.75 0.20 -13.55
C GLY A 323 27.46 -0.52 -13.94
N GLU A 324 26.76 -0.02 -14.97
CA GLU A 324 25.55 -0.66 -15.51
C GLU A 324 25.86 -2.05 -16.09
N ILE A 325 26.98 -2.18 -16.80
CA ILE A 325 27.45 -3.47 -17.31
C ILE A 325 27.82 -4.42 -16.16
N ASP A 326 28.49 -3.94 -15.11
CA ASP A 326 28.85 -4.75 -13.94
C ASP A 326 27.62 -5.19 -13.13
N GLU A 327 26.59 -4.35 -13.02
CA GLU A 327 25.29 -4.75 -12.43
C GLU A 327 24.59 -5.80 -13.30
N ALA A 328 24.53 -5.60 -14.61
CA ALA A 328 23.99 -6.58 -15.55
C ALA A 328 24.79 -7.90 -15.59
N LEU A 329 26.11 -7.84 -15.36
CA LEU A 329 26.99 -9.01 -15.29
C LEU A 329 26.93 -9.72 -13.94
N LYS A 330 26.75 -9.00 -12.82
CA LYS A 330 26.41 -9.62 -11.52
C LYS A 330 25.09 -10.37 -11.62
N PHE A 331 24.15 -9.80 -12.36
CA PHE A 331 22.88 -10.43 -12.67
C PHE A 331 23.05 -11.73 -13.49
N SER A 332 23.89 -11.71 -14.53
CA SER A 332 24.22 -12.89 -15.36
C SER A 332 25.12 -13.95 -14.68
N SER A 333 26.04 -13.52 -13.81
CA SER A 333 26.95 -14.44 -13.08
C SER A 333 26.24 -15.17 -11.96
N SER A 334 25.25 -14.55 -11.30
CA SER A 334 24.34 -15.22 -10.36
C SER A 334 23.51 -16.32 -11.06
N HIS A 335 23.10 -16.09 -12.32
CA HIS A 335 22.47 -17.10 -13.17
C HIS A 335 23.43 -18.24 -13.52
N THR A 336 24.67 -17.93 -13.92
CA THR A 336 25.68 -18.94 -14.32
C THR A 336 26.13 -19.80 -13.13
N HIS A 337 26.28 -19.22 -11.94
CA HIS A 337 26.60 -19.97 -10.71
C HIS A 337 25.45 -20.87 -10.25
N ARG A 338 24.19 -20.44 -10.37
CA ARG A 338 23.01 -21.25 -10.03
C ARG A 338 22.82 -22.41 -11.01
N VAL A 339 22.94 -22.16 -12.32
CA VAL A 339 22.86 -23.21 -13.35
C VAL A 339 23.98 -24.25 -13.16
N ASN A 340 25.22 -23.82 -12.88
CA ASN A 340 26.32 -24.75 -12.61
C ASN A 340 26.16 -25.50 -11.28
N ALA A 341 25.59 -24.88 -10.24
CA ALA A 341 25.30 -25.55 -8.97
C ALA A 341 24.16 -26.59 -9.11
N ASP A 342 23.14 -26.31 -9.94
CA ASP A 342 22.05 -27.24 -10.24
C ASP A 342 22.51 -28.40 -11.13
N LEU A 343 23.43 -28.14 -12.07
CA LEU A 343 24.10 -29.19 -12.86
C LEU A 343 24.99 -30.10 -12.01
N GLN A 344 25.57 -29.59 -10.92
CA GLN A 344 26.38 -30.38 -9.98
C GLN A 344 25.53 -31.17 -8.97
N LYS A 345 24.31 -30.70 -8.63
CA LYS A 345 23.40 -31.40 -7.71
C LYS A 345 22.56 -32.50 -8.37
N ASN A 346 22.39 -32.50 -9.69
CA ASN A 346 21.66 -33.53 -10.44
C ASN A 346 22.44 -34.03 -11.68
N PRO A 347 23.27 -35.10 -11.56
CA PRO A 347 24.10 -35.59 -12.66
C PRO A 347 23.36 -36.33 -13.80
N THR A 348 22.04 -36.43 -13.75
CA THR A 348 21.26 -37.24 -14.70
C THR A 348 20.21 -36.41 -15.43
N VAL A 349 20.67 -35.65 -16.42
CA VAL A 349 19.89 -35.40 -17.64
C VAL A 349 20.71 -35.94 -18.81
N LYS A 350 20.43 -37.18 -19.22
CA LYS A 350 20.93 -37.70 -20.50
C LYS A 350 20.29 -36.88 -21.61
N LEU A 351 21.09 -36.08 -22.30
CA LEU A 351 20.73 -35.53 -23.62
C LEU A 351 20.49 -36.72 -24.56
N ALA A 352 19.26 -36.88 -25.04
CA ALA A 352 18.98 -37.81 -26.13
C ALA A 352 19.48 -37.21 -27.44
N SER A 353 20.57 -37.75 -27.97
CA SER A 353 21.08 -37.45 -29.31
C SER A 353 20.18 -38.09 -30.36
N PRO A 354 19.69 -37.37 -31.40
CA PRO A 354 19.17 -38.04 -32.58
C PRO A 354 20.33 -38.48 -33.45
N THR A 355 20.48 -39.79 -33.63
CA THR A 355 21.39 -40.40 -34.59
C THR A 355 20.71 -40.39 -35.97
N LEU A 356 21.26 -39.67 -36.95
CA LEU A 356 21.02 -39.94 -38.37
C LEU A 356 22.35 -39.78 -39.13
N ALA A 357 22.77 -40.89 -39.75
CA ALA A 357 23.90 -40.97 -40.66
C ALA A 357 23.47 -40.53 -42.09
N PRO A 358 24.42 -40.25 -43.00
CA PRO A 358 24.25 -39.31 -44.11
C PRO A 358 23.94 -40.01 -45.43
N GLU A 359 22.95 -39.54 -46.20
CA GLU A 359 22.97 -39.65 -47.67
C GLU A 359 22.26 -38.46 -48.33
N ASP A 360 22.93 -37.94 -49.37
CA ASP A 360 22.47 -37.15 -50.52
C ASP A 360 21.94 -35.70 -50.35
N MET A 361 22.85 -34.75 -50.63
CA MET A 361 22.57 -33.43 -51.21
C MET A 361 22.35 -33.57 -52.73
N PRO A 362 21.43 -32.80 -53.37
CA PRO A 362 21.91 -31.54 -53.97
C PRO A 362 20.92 -30.37 -54.11
N SER A 363 21.52 -29.16 -54.06
CA SER A 363 21.30 -27.94 -54.85
C SER A 363 20.10 -26.99 -54.64
N ARG A 364 20.46 -25.72 -54.34
CA ARG A 364 19.74 -24.44 -54.52
C ARG A 364 19.77 -24.04 -56.03
N PRO A 365 18.86 -23.25 -56.67
CA PRO A 365 18.60 -21.81 -56.36
C PRO A 365 17.22 -21.25 -56.81
N PRO A 366 17.04 -19.92 -57.03
CA PRO A 366 16.61 -18.89 -56.08
C PRO A 366 15.29 -18.17 -56.52
N THR A 367 14.75 -17.21 -55.76
CA THR A 367 14.21 -15.94 -56.30
C THR A 367 13.76 -14.93 -55.24
N ASP A 368 14.01 -13.67 -55.59
CA ASP A 368 13.57 -12.40 -55.01
C ASP A 368 12.04 -12.24 -54.85
N PHE A 369 11.59 -11.37 -53.95
CA PHE A 369 11.02 -10.05 -54.28
C PHE A 369 10.38 -9.38 -53.05
N ALA A 370 10.64 -8.07 -52.92
CA ALA A 370 10.01 -7.15 -51.99
C ALA A 370 8.77 -6.46 -52.61
N ALA A 371 8.00 -5.77 -51.75
CA ALA A 371 6.99 -4.73 -52.02
C ALA A 371 5.62 -5.20 -52.55
N ASP A 372 4.46 -4.61 -52.27
CA ASP A 372 3.98 -3.52 -51.39
C ASP A 372 2.42 -3.50 -51.55
N LYS A 373 1.72 -2.85 -50.60
CA LYS A 373 0.35 -2.30 -50.66
C LYS A 373 -0.91 -3.19 -50.71
N GLY A 374 -1.82 -2.85 -49.79
CA GLY A 374 -3.20 -2.52 -50.19
C GLY A 374 -4.32 -3.24 -49.43
N SER A 375 -4.83 -2.58 -48.40
CA SER A 375 -6.09 -2.83 -47.68
C SER A 375 -7.29 -3.22 -48.55
N LEU A 376 -8.12 -4.17 -48.11
CA LEU A 376 -9.60 -4.10 -48.23
C LEU A 376 -10.30 -5.22 -47.41
N LEU A 377 -10.80 -4.82 -46.23
CA LEU A 377 -12.16 -4.97 -45.70
C LEU A 377 -12.96 -6.30 -45.81
N LYS A 378 -13.56 -6.62 -44.65
CA LYS A 378 -14.86 -7.29 -44.37
C LYS A 378 -14.87 -8.82 -44.34
N ASP A 379 -15.00 -9.36 -43.12
CA ASP A 379 -16.24 -9.93 -42.54
C ASP A 379 -16.38 -11.42 -43.01
N ILE A 380 -16.66 -12.45 -42.22
CA ILE A 380 -17.82 -12.74 -41.38
C ILE A 380 -17.55 -14.11 -40.71
N THR A 381 -17.69 -14.16 -39.38
CA THR A 381 -18.19 -15.24 -38.51
C THR A 381 -17.92 -16.74 -38.82
N ASN A 382 -17.37 -17.49 -37.85
CA ASN A 382 -18.13 -18.44 -37.02
C ASN A 382 -17.22 -19.47 -36.31
N GLY A 383 -17.31 -19.48 -34.97
CA GLY A 383 -17.48 -20.65 -34.10
C GLY A 383 -16.48 -21.81 -34.15
N ILE A 384 -15.66 -21.94 -33.09
CA ILE A 384 -15.12 -23.23 -32.61
C ILE A 384 -15.23 -23.25 -31.06
N PRO A 385 -15.75 -24.33 -30.44
CA PRO A 385 -15.96 -24.41 -28.99
C PRO A 385 -14.67 -24.82 -28.24
N LEU A 386 -14.39 -24.18 -27.10
CA LEU A 386 -13.33 -24.56 -26.17
C LEU A 386 -13.79 -25.67 -25.22
N LYS A 387 -13.04 -26.76 -25.18
CA LYS A 387 -13.12 -27.81 -24.15
C LYS A 387 -12.51 -27.30 -22.83
N GLN A 388 -13.19 -27.62 -21.75
CA GLN A 388 -12.85 -27.31 -20.36
C GLN A 388 -11.52 -27.96 -19.92
N ALA A 389 -10.67 -27.17 -19.27
CA ALA A 389 -9.63 -27.65 -18.37
C ALA A 389 -9.98 -27.21 -16.94
N THR A 390 -10.15 -28.19 -16.07
CA THR A 390 -10.47 -28.07 -14.64
C THR A 390 -9.24 -27.62 -13.87
N THR A 391 -9.34 -26.49 -13.15
CA THR A 391 -8.37 -26.09 -12.12
C THR A 391 -9.01 -26.28 -10.74
N VAL A 392 -8.36 -27.07 -9.90
CA VAL A 392 -8.80 -27.37 -8.53
C VAL A 392 -8.41 -26.20 -7.63
N VAL A 393 -9.39 -25.49 -7.10
CA VAL A 393 -9.22 -24.51 -6.02
C VAL A 393 -9.50 -25.21 -4.70
N ARG A 394 -8.53 -25.23 -3.78
CA ARG A 394 -8.75 -25.66 -2.39
C ARG A 394 -9.31 -24.49 -1.59
N SER A 395 -10.56 -24.63 -1.16
CA SER A 395 -11.21 -23.76 -0.18
C SER A 395 -10.97 -24.32 1.23
N THR A 396 -10.55 -23.48 2.16
CA THR A 396 -10.60 -23.76 3.60
C THR A 396 -12.06 -23.75 4.08
N PRO A 397 -12.48 -24.67 4.96
CA PRO A 397 -13.87 -24.74 5.40
C PRO A 397 -14.17 -23.69 6.48
N ILE A 398 -15.28 -22.97 6.28
CA ILE A 398 -15.94 -22.14 7.28
C ILE A 398 -16.71 -23.08 8.22
N ILE A 399 -16.49 -22.93 9.53
CA ILE A 399 -17.26 -23.63 10.57
C ILE A 399 -18.56 -22.86 10.78
N ASP A 400 -19.67 -23.54 10.53
CA ASP A 400 -21.05 -23.04 10.63
C ASP A 400 -21.62 -23.51 11.98
N GLU A 401 -21.76 -22.61 12.96
CA GLU A 401 -22.44 -22.92 14.23
C GLU A 401 -23.94 -22.74 14.06
N ASN A 402 -24.64 -23.84 13.79
CA ASN A 402 -26.10 -23.88 13.81
C ASN A 402 -26.61 -24.29 15.20
N HIS A 403 -27.36 -23.36 15.80
CA HIS A 403 -28.19 -23.53 16.98
C HIS A 403 -29.15 -24.71 16.84
N THR A 404 -29.17 -25.60 17.83
CA THR A 404 -30.24 -26.58 18.04
C THR A 404 -31.23 -26.07 19.08
N ALA A 405 -32.48 -25.90 18.65
CA ALA A 405 -33.62 -25.65 19.51
C ALA A 405 -34.07 -26.95 20.21
N THR A 406 -34.38 -26.89 21.51
CA THR A 406 -35.33 -27.81 22.15
C THR A 406 -36.31 -27.04 23.03
N LYS A 407 -37.59 -27.37 22.84
CA LYS A 407 -38.78 -26.88 23.57
C LYS A 407 -38.91 -27.58 24.92
N SER A 408 -39.42 -26.89 25.95
CA SER A 408 -40.59 -27.31 26.74
C SER A 408 -40.94 -26.34 27.90
N THR A 409 -42.07 -25.65 27.72
CA THR A 409 -43.21 -25.36 28.64
C THR A 409 -43.05 -24.92 30.13
N PRO A 410 -44.06 -24.19 30.66
CA PRO A 410 -43.89 -23.15 31.68
C PRO A 410 -44.35 -23.58 33.09
N VAL A 411 -43.95 -22.81 34.10
CA VAL A 411 -44.60 -22.82 35.42
C VAL A 411 -44.80 -21.37 35.89
N ASP A 412 -46.06 -21.08 36.19
CA ASP A 412 -46.59 -19.85 36.77
C ASP A 412 -46.27 -19.68 38.27
N LEU A 413 -46.52 -18.45 38.74
CA LEU A 413 -47.11 -18.03 40.03
C LEU A 413 -46.25 -17.23 41.02
N ASN A 414 -46.86 -16.07 41.34
CA ASN A 414 -46.91 -15.32 42.60
C ASN A 414 -45.71 -14.43 42.96
N SER A 415 -45.85 -13.10 42.94
CA SER A 415 -46.69 -12.18 43.75
C SER A 415 -46.14 -11.90 45.15
N THR A 416 -45.89 -10.61 45.41
CA THR A 416 -45.91 -9.81 46.67
C THR A 416 -45.06 -8.56 46.41
N THR A 417 -45.57 -7.33 46.18
CA THR A 417 -46.18 -6.34 47.10
C THR A 417 -45.49 -6.18 48.46
N ASP A 418 -44.74 -5.08 48.63
CA ASP A 418 -44.97 -3.97 49.60
C ASP A 418 -43.77 -2.99 49.54
N GLU A 419 -43.96 -1.72 49.15
CA GLU A 419 -44.25 -0.56 50.01
C GLU A 419 -43.26 -0.32 51.18
N ARG A 420 -42.44 0.75 51.13
CA ARG A 420 -42.72 2.08 51.73
C ARG A 420 -41.45 2.95 51.92
N ALA A 421 -41.52 4.14 51.32
CA ALA A 421 -41.26 5.48 51.88
C ALA A 421 -39.98 5.80 52.67
N LYS A 422 -39.23 6.81 52.20
CA LYS A 422 -39.12 8.19 52.75
C LYS A 422 -38.12 9.00 51.94
N ASP A 423 -38.57 10.11 51.32
CA ASP A 423 -38.27 11.52 51.69
C ASP A 423 -36.80 11.91 51.38
N SER A 424 -36.47 12.96 50.63
CA SER A 424 -37.06 14.30 50.57
C SER A 424 -36.46 15.14 49.42
N SER A 425 -37.30 15.95 48.73
CA SER A 425 -37.11 17.34 48.22
C SER A 425 -35.73 17.80 47.68
N VAL A 426 -35.57 18.43 46.50
CA VAL A 426 -36.09 19.75 46.02
C VAL A 426 -35.80 19.83 44.49
N VAL A 427 -36.78 19.82 43.55
CA VAL A 427 -37.42 20.93 42.77
C VAL A 427 -36.42 21.95 42.15
N LEU A 428 -36.09 21.92 40.85
CA LEU A 428 -36.76 22.41 39.61
C LEU A 428 -36.93 23.94 39.46
N ASP A 429 -36.25 24.52 38.45
CA ASP A 429 -36.74 25.52 37.46
C ASP A 429 -35.53 25.90 36.56
N VAL A 430 -35.43 25.74 35.23
CA VAL A 430 -36.29 26.06 34.05
C VAL A 430 -36.69 27.53 33.96
N THR A 431 -36.03 28.30 33.09
CA THR A 431 -36.66 29.13 32.03
C THR A 431 -35.65 30.02 31.29
N MET A 432 -35.70 29.96 29.95
CA MET A 432 -35.34 31.02 28.99
C MET A 432 -36.54 32.00 28.88
N PRO A 433 -36.46 33.29 28.39
CA PRO A 433 -36.20 33.55 26.95
C PRO A 433 -35.77 34.98 26.45
N GLN A 434 -35.38 35.03 25.16
CA GLN A 434 -35.52 36.08 24.09
C GLN A 434 -34.79 37.47 24.06
N ASN A 435 -34.19 37.72 22.88
CA ASN A 435 -34.15 38.93 22.01
C ASN A 435 -33.23 40.18 22.23
N MET A 436 -32.59 40.57 21.11
CA MET A 436 -31.77 41.75 20.67
C MET A 436 -32.38 43.17 20.92
N PRO A 437 -31.69 44.35 20.72
CA PRO A 437 -30.69 44.69 19.65
C PRO A 437 -29.54 45.72 19.95
N ASN A 438 -28.68 45.90 18.93
CA ASN A 438 -27.68 46.94 18.58
C ASN A 438 -27.54 48.26 19.38
N SER A 439 -26.27 48.70 19.59
CA SER A 439 -25.82 50.08 19.31
C SER A 439 -24.28 50.24 19.20
N SER A 440 -23.86 50.68 18.02
CA SER A 440 -22.72 51.54 17.59
C SER A 440 -21.80 52.25 18.60
N ASN A 441 -20.53 52.40 18.17
CA ASN A 441 -19.71 53.64 18.01
C ASN A 441 -18.34 53.73 18.72
N THR A 442 -17.28 53.74 17.88
CA THR A 442 -16.15 54.71 17.75
C THR A 442 -15.34 55.07 19.02
N THR A 443 -14.00 55.22 19.03
CA THR A 443 -13.13 55.96 18.09
C THR A 443 -11.65 55.81 18.51
N THR A 444 -10.76 55.70 17.51
CA THR A 444 -9.40 56.30 17.35
C THR A 444 -8.28 56.19 18.40
N THR A 445 -7.18 55.67 17.87
CA THR A 445 -5.73 55.91 18.11
C THR A 445 -5.31 57.39 18.19
N PRO A 446 -4.08 57.67 18.64
CA PRO A 446 -2.92 57.72 17.72
C PRO A 446 -1.93 56.55 17.88
#